data_AF-A0A7S4PIK7-F1
#
_entry.id   AF-A0A7S4PIK7-F1
#
_cell.length_a   1.000
_cell.length_b   1.000
_cell.length_c   1.000
_cell.angle_alpha   90.00
_cell.angle_beta   90.00
_cell.angle_gamma   90.00
#
_symmetry.space_group_name_H-M   'P 1'
#
loop_
_entity.id
_entity.type
_entity.pdbx_description
1 polymer ?
#
loop_
_entity_poly.entity_id
_entity_poly.type
_entity_poly.pdbx_seq_one_letter_code
_entity_poly.pdbx_strand_id
1 'polypeptide(L)'
;NTMGEVAATNQLTINDWIPCGKDVRADSSVYLPSIVRGILDGCASGDWHKLLRKSVHALKRYMDLKHTVPVKERALIINALYRVVTEEDGLDQYLQKIFAQQLVRLLKKRGQEKLDIVLDWRPLYRVIDFLFFGKARIPQTPLCPYLGYYIICLARS
;
A
#
# COMPACT_ATOMS: atom_id res chain seq x y z
N ASN A 1 -0.70 -30.18 31.45
CA ASN A 1 -1.57 -31.09 30.68
C ASN A 1 -2.95 -30.46 30.61
N THR A 2 -3.47 -29.93 29.51
CA THR A 2 -3.31 -30.30 28.10
C THR A 2 -3.56 -29.09 27.21
N MET A 3 -2.67 -28.97 26.23
CA MET A 3 -2.75 -28.26 24.96
C MET A 3 -4.18 -27.96 24.47
N GLY A 4 -4.52 -26.68 24.36
CA GLY A 4 -5.51 -26.19 23.42
C GLY A 4 -4.75 -25.77 22.16
N GLU A 5 -4.45 -26.72 21.28
CA GLU A 5 -3.89 -26.44 19.96
C GLU A 5 -4.90 -25.59 19.18
N VAL A 6 -4.61 -24.30 19.06
CA VAL A 6 -5.25 -23.43 18.09
C VAL A 6 -4.83 -23.95 16.73
N ALA A 7 -5.73 -24.61 16.03
CA ALA A 7 -5.55 -25.04 14.65
C ALA A 7 -5.26 -23.79 13.80
N ALA A 8 -3.98 -23.50 13.60
CA ALA A 8 -3.52 -22.59 12.58
C ALA A 8 -3.97 -23.20 11.26
N THR A 9 -5.07 -22.70 10.71
CA THR A 9 -5.51 -23.00 9.36
C THR A 9 -4.39 -22.56 8.41
N ASN A 10 -3.47 -23.49 8.11
CA ASN A 10 -2.46 -23.37 7.08
C ASN A 10 -3.19 -23.23 5.75
N GLN A 11 -3.57 -22.00 5.39
CA GLN A 11 -4.00 -21.70 4.03
C GLN A 11 -2.82 -21.96 3.12
N LEU A 12 -2.84 -23.11 2.44
CA LEU A 12 -1.94 -23.43 1.34
C LEU A 12 -2.00 -22.27 0.35
N THR A 13 -0.90 -21.53 0.22
CA THR A 13 -0.81 -20.44 -0.75
C THR A 13 -0.52 -21.04 -2.12
N ILE A 14 -0.82 -20.32 -3.21
CA ILE A 14 -0.50 -20.76 -4.58
C ILE A 14 0.98 -21.19 -4.70
N ASN A 15 1.86 -20.55 -3.94
CA ASN A 15 3.28 -20.88 -3.89
C ASN A 15 3.56 -22.29 -3.36
N ASP A 16 2.70 -22.89 -2.53
CA ASP A 16 2.86 -24.30 -2.08
C ASP A 16 2.64 -25.32 -3.21
N TRP A 17 1.96 -24.92 -4.28
CA TRP A 17 1.60 -25.78 -5.41
C TRP A 17 2.63 -25.76 -6.54
N ILE A 18 3.63 -24.88 -6.44
CA ILE A 18 4.67 -24.72 -7.46
C ILE A 18 5.90 -25.54 -7.05
N PRO A 19 6.53 -26.30 -7.96
CA PRO A 19 7.72 -27.11 -7.65
C PRO A 19 8.87 -26.34 -6.97
N CYS A 20 9.04 -25.05 -7.29
CA CYS A 20 10.03 -24.14 -6.69
C CYS A 20 9.44 -23.21 -5.60
N GLY A 21 8.27 -23.55 -5.05
CA GLY A 21 7.53 -22.73 -4.09
C GLY A 21 8.29 -22.34 -2.82
N LYS A 22 9.16 -23.23 -2.34
CA LYS A 22 10.01 -23.00 -1.17
C LYS A 22 11.10 -21.96 -1.47
N ASP A 23 11.69 -22.01 -2.66
CA ASP A 23 12.70 -21.07 -3.12
C ASP A 23 12.10 -19.67 -3.30
N VAL A 24 10.88 -19.61 -3.87
CA VAL A 24 10.12 -18.36 -4.03
C VAL A 24 9.80 -17.69 -2.69
N ARG A 25 9.57 -18.46 -1.61
CA ARG A 25 9.39 -17.90 -0.26
C ARG A 25 10.69 -17.38 0.33
N ALA A 26 11.78 -18.14 0.21
CA ALA A 26 13.09 -17.72 0.69
C ALA A 26 13.51 -16.40 0.03
N ASP A 27 13.38 -16.32 -1.30
CA ASP A 27 13.67 -15.11 -2.08
C ASP A 27 12.78 -13.93 -1.68
N SER A 28 11.51 -14.19 -1.36
CA SER A 28 10.58 -13.13 -0.94
C SER A 28 10.97 -12.45 0.37
N SER A 29 11.60 -13.19 1.29
CA SER A 29 12.07 -12.64 2.57
C SER A 29 13.30 -11.73 2.40
N VAL A 30 14.11 -12.01 1.38
CA VAL A 30 15.29 -11.20 1.01
C VAL A 30 14.89 -9.97 0.19
N TYR A 31 13.83 -10.09 -0.61
CA TYR A 31 13.41 -9.04 -1.54
C TYR A 31 12.63 -7.90 -0.86
N LEU A 32 11.82 -8.20 0.16
CA LEU A 32 11.00 -7.20 0.85
C LEU A 32 11.82 -6.07 1.51
N PRO A 33 12.93 -6.32 2.22
CA PRO A 33 13.77 -5.25 2.76
C PRO A 33 14.30 -4.28 1.69
N SER A 34 14.62 -4.78 0.50
CA SER A 34 15.07 -3.93 -0.63
C SER A 34 13.94 -3.04 -1.14
N ILE A 35 12.72 -3.58 -1.24
CA ILE A 35 11.52 -2.80 -1.60
C ILE A 35 11.26 -1.70 -0.57
N VAL A 36 11.25 -2.06 0.73
CA VAL A 36 10.99 -1.12 1.83
C VAL A 36 12.01 0.02 1.79
N ARG A 37 13.30 -0.31 1.68
CA ARG A 37 14.36 0.69 1.57
C ARG A 37 14.18 1.60 0.36
N GLY A 38 13.92 1.03 -0.82
CA GLY A 38 13.69 1.82 -2.03
C GLY A 38 12.49 2.76 -1.93
N ILE A 39 11.42 2.36 -1.22
CA ILE A 39 10.28 3.25 -0.94
C ILE A 39 10.70 4.38 0.00
N LEU A 40 11.33 4.07 1.13
CA LEU A 40 11.73 5.08 2.10
C LEU A 40 12.74 6.08 1.50
N ASP A 41 13.73 5.60 0.77
CA ASP A 41 14.73 6.43 0.09
C ASP A 41 14.08 7.26 -1.03
N GLY A 42 13.14 6.69 -1.78
CA GLY A 42 12.39 7.41 -2.82
C GLY A 42 11.49 8.51 -2.25
N CYS A 43 10.87 8.27 -1.09
CA CYS A 43 10.11 9.28 -0.36
C CYS A 43 11.03 10.39 0.19
N ALA A 44 12.16 10.02 0.79
CA ALA A 44 13.07 10.98 1.43
C ALA A 44 13.84 11.85 0.42
N SER A 45 14.17 11.30 -0.74
CA SER A 45 14.95 12.01 -1.79
C SER A 45 14.09 12.86 -2.73
N GLY A 46 12.77 12.69 -2.73
CA GLY A 46 11.89 13.32 -3.71
C GLY A 46 11.96 12.71 -5.12
N ASP A 47 12.68 11.60 -5.32
CA ASP A 47 12.73 10.88 -6.61
C ASP A 47 11.47 10.00 -6.79
N TRP A 48 10.36 10.66 -7.06
CA TRP A 48 9.07 10.00 -7.19
C TRP A 48 8.97 9.19 -8.49
N HIS A 49 9.52 9.71 -9.58
CA HIS A 49 9.33 9.17 -10.94
C HIS A 49 10.18 7.93 -11.21
N LYS A 50 11.37 7.82 -10.61
CA LYS A 50 12.26 6.68 -10.84
C LYS A 50 12.27 5.78 -9.62
N LEU A 51 12.87 6.22 -8.51
CA LEU A 51 13.16 5.37 -7.36
C LEU A 51 11.88 4.91 -6.65
N LEU A 52 11.02 5.86 -6.28
CA LEU A 52 9.78 5.53 -5.57
C LEU A 52 8.84 4.72 -6.46
N ARG A 53 8.61 5.16 -7.70
CA ARG A 53 7.78 4.44 -8.67
C ARG A 53 8.25 2.99 -8.87
N LYS A 54 9.55 2.78 -9.12
CA LYS A 54 10.12 1.44 -9.31
C LYS A 54 9.87 0.56 -8.09
N SER A 55 10.10 1.10 -6.90
CA SER A 55 9.94 0.38 -5.63
C SER A 55 8.46 0.07 -5.33
N VAL A 56 7.54 0.98 -5.62
CA VAL A 56 6.09 0.75 -5.50
C VAL A 56 5.60 -0.29 -6.52
N HIS A 57 6.14 -0.30 -7.73
CA HIS A 57 5.85 -1.37 -8.70
C HIS A 57 6.37 -2.73 -8.24
N ALA A 58 7.55 -2.79 -7.62
CA ALA A 58 8.07 -4.01 -7.01
C ALA A 58 7.17 -4.48 -5.85
N LEU A 59 6.70 -3.56 -5.01
CA LEU A 59 5.73 -3.85 -3.95
C LEU A 59 4.42 -4.40 -4.51
N LYS A 60 3.90 -3.81 -5.58
CA LYS A 60 2.69 -4.30 -6.26
C LYS A 60 2.87 -5.77 -6.67
N ARG A 61 3.97 -6.09 -7.37
CA ARG A 61 4.28 -7.45 -7.81
C ARG A 61 4.43 -8.41 -6.62
N TYR A 62 5.11 -7.97 -5.57
CA TYR A 62 5.27 -8.73 -4.33
C TYR A 62 3.90 -9.11 -3.72
N MET A 63 2.98 -8.15 -3.62
CA MET A 63 1.64 -8.39 -3.10
C MET A 63 0.74 -9.19 -4.07
N ASP A 64 0.94 -9.06 -5.38
CA ASP A 64 0.22 -9.82 -6.41
C ASP A 64 0.55 -11.32 -6.32
N LEU A 65 1.81 -11.65 -6.02
CA LEU A 65 2.30 -13.01 -5.71
C LEU A 65 1.85 -13.55 -4.33
N LYS A 66 0.92 -12.84 -3.66
CA LYS A 66 0.35 -13.20 -2.36
C LYS A 66 1.37 -13.30 -1.22
N HIS A 67 2.55 -12.70 -1.37
CA HIS A 67 3.51 -12.63 -0.27
C HIS A 67 2.97 -11.76 0.87
N THR A 68 3.32 -12.14 2.10
CA THR A 68 2.92 -11.43 3.31
C THR A 68 3.88 -10.29 3.60
N VAL A 69 3.38 -9.06 3.65
CA VAL A 69 4.10 -7.94 4.24
C VAL A 69 3.88 -7.98 5.76
N PRO A 70 4.92 -8.07 6.59
CA PRO A 70 4.76 -8.06 8.04
C PRO A 70 4.29 -6.69 8.53
N VAL A 71 3.73 -6.66 9.74
CA VAL A 71 2.99 -5.49 10.27
C VAL A 71 3.88 -4.24 10.35
N LYS A 72 5.13 -4.42 10.79
CA LYS A 72 6.10 -3.32 10.95
C LYS A 72 6.44 -2.65 9.62
N GLU A 73 6.81 -3.43 8.61
CA GLU A 73 7.14 -2.95 7.27
C GLU A 73 5.91 -2.35 6.59
N ARG A 74 4.74 -2.97 6.77
CA ARG A 74 3.46 -2.44 6.28
C ARG A 74 3.19 -1.06 6.83
N ALA A 75 3.43 -0.83 8.12
CA ALA A 75 3.23 0.48 8.73
C ALA A 75 4.21 1.55 8.23
N LEU A 76 5.48 1.18 8.07
CA LEU A 76 6.48 2.08 7.48
C LEU A 76 6.10 2.51 6.07
N ILE A 77 5.71 1.55 5.22
CA ILE A 77 5.30 1.83 3.84
C ILE A 77 4.03 2.71 3.82
N ILE A 78 3.04 2.41 4.66
CA ILE A 78 1.79 3.20 4.73
C ILE A 78 2.09 4.65 5.08
N ASN A 79 2.86 4.89 6.14
CA ASN A 79 3.18 6.25 6.57
C ASN A 79 3.97 7.03 5.49
N ALA A 80 4.95 6.38 4.87
CA ALA A 80 5.77 7.01 3.84
C ALA A 80 4.95 7.36 2.59
N LEU A 81 4.14 6.42 2.09
CA LEU A 81 3.30 6.65 0.91
C LEU A 81 2.15 7.61 1.20
N TYR A 82 1.56 7.58 2.40
CA TYR A 82 0.51 8.52 2.79
C TYR A 82 1.00 9.95 2.69
N ARG A 83 2.15 10.23 3.32
CA ARG A 83 2.78 11.55 3.30
C ARG A 83 3.04 12.04 1.88
N VAL A 84 3.63 11.19 1.03
CA VAL A 84 3.89 11.57 -0.38
C VAL A 84 2.60 11.85 -1.14
N VAL A 85 1.54 11.07 -0.92
CA VAL A 85 0.26 11.25 -1.62
C VAL A 85 -0.48 12.51 -1.18
N THR A 86 -0.32 12.95 0.08
CA THR A 86 -1.15 14.01 0.66
C THR A 86 -0.45 15.34 0.93
N GLU A 87 0.87 15.34 1.07
CA GLU A 87 1.63 16.52 1.51
C GLU A 87 2.61 17.05 0.46
N GLU A 88 2.99 16.26 -0.54
CA GLU A 88 3.99 16.69 -1.53
C GLU A 88 3.36 17.49 -2.68
N ASP A 89 3.83 18.73 -2.83
CA ASP A 89 3.46 19.61 -3.93
C ASP A 89 4.22 19.22 -5.21
N GLY A 90 3.49 19.03 -6.32
CA GLY A 90 4.09 18.70 -7.62
C GLY A 90 4.09 17.21 -7.96
N LEU A 91 3.54 16.35 -7.11
CA LEU A 91 3.30 14.95 -7.47
C LEU A 91 2.25 14.87 -8.58
N ASP A 92 2.60 14.28 -9.72
CA ASP A 92 1.65 14.14 -10.82
C ASP A 92 0.47 13.21 -10.45
N GLN A 93 -0.71 13.48 -11.02
CA GLN A 93 -1.94 12.71 -10.72
C GLN A 93 -1.85 11.21 -11.06
N TYR A 94 -1.06 10.84 -12.07
CA TYR A 94 -0.81 9.46 -12.45
C TYR A 94 0.01 8.72 -11.39
N LEU A 95 1.10 9.31 -10.88
CA LEU A 95 1.87 8.76 -9.76
C LEU A 95 1.04 8.71 -8.48
N GLN A 96 0.32 9.80 -8.17
CA GLN A 96 -0.55 9.87 -7.01
C GLN A 96 -1.59 8.73 -7.03
N LYS A 97 -2.17 8.43 -8.20
CA LYS A 97 -3.07 7.29 -8.39
C LYS A 97 -2.38 5.95 -8.14
N ILE A 98 -1.18 5.72 -8.66
CA ILE A 98 -0.44 4.46 -8.47
C ILE A 98 -0.15 4.24 -6.98
N PHE A 99 0.33 5.27 -6.29
CA PHE A 99 0.70 5.21 -4.88
C PHE A 99 -0.53 5.01 -4.00
N ALA A 100 -1.60 5.78 -4.23
CA ALA A 100 -2.87 5.62 -3.52
C ALA A 100 -3.46 4.22 -3.69
N GLN A 101 -3.36 3.61 -4.88
CA GLN A 101 -3.82 2.24 -5.10
C GLN A 101 -3.07 1.22 -4.22
N GLN A 102 -1.75 1.33 -4.12
CA GLN A 102 -0.98 0.41 -3.26
C GLN A 102 -1.22 0.70 -1.77
N LEU A 103 -1.34 1.97 -1.38
CA LEU A 103 -1.68 2.39 -0.02
C LEU A 103 -2.98 1.72 0.45
N VAL A 104 -4.02 1.75 -0.39
CA VAL A 104 -5.29 1.13 -0.01
C VAL A 104 -5.20 -0.39 0.06
N ARG A 105 -4.41 -1.04 -0.80
CA ARG A 105 -4.19 -2.49 -0.69
C ARG A 105 -3.52 -2.87 0.62
N LEU A 106 -2.59 -2.05 1.12
CA LEU A 106 -1.95 -2.25 2.42
C LEU A 106 -2.94 -2.06 3.58
N LEU A 107 -3.87 -1.10 3.46
CA LEU A 107 -4.90 -0.82 4.47
C LEU A 107 -6.04 -1.87 4.49
N LYS A 108 -6.47 -2.38 3.33
CA LYS A 108 -7.67 -3.24 3.20
C LYS A 108 -7.51 -4.70 3.62
N LYS A 109 -6.35 -5.14 4.11
CA LYS A 109 -6.09 -6.58 4.26
C LYS A 109 -6.96 -7.19 5.39
N ARG A 110 -7.97 -7.98 4.99
CA ARG A 110 -8.83 -8.77 5.90
C ARG A 110 -8.00 -9.78 6.70
N GLY A 111 -8.27 -9.89 8.00
CA GLY A 111 -7.80 -10.99 8.85
C GLY A 111 -6.37 -10.88 9.38
N GLN A 112 -5.74 -9.70 9.34
CA GLN A 112 -4.43 -9.47 9.96
C GLN A 112 -4.54 -8.61 11.22
N GLU A 113 -3.52 -8.73 12.06
CA GLU A 113 -3.30 -7.94 13.27
C GLU A 113 -3.56 -6.45 13.03
N LYS A 114 -4.21 -5.82 14.02
CA LYS A 114 -4.57 -4.41 14.03
C LYS A 114 -3.31 -3.58 13.76
N LEU A 115 -3.35 -2.77 12.69
CA LEU A 115 -2.32 -1.79 12.41
C LEU A 115 -2.41 -0.69 13.45
N ASP A 116 -1.35 -0.52 14.24
CA ASP A 116 -1.21 0.62 15.13
C ASP A 116 -0.65 1.81 14.34
N ILE A 117 -1.51 2.42 13.53
CA ILE A 117 -1.16 3.59 12.72
C ILE A 117 -2.23 4.64 12.89
N VAL A 118 -1.79 5.87 13.16
CA VAL A 118 -2.64 7.06 13.18
C VAL A 118 -2.30 7.91 11.96
N LEU A 119 -3.24 8.04 11.03
CA LEU A 119 -3.11 8.92 9.87
C LEU A 119 -3.97 10.17 10.10
N ASP A 120 -3.39 11.37 10.00
CA ASP A 120 -4.16 12.62 10.09
C ASP A 120 -5.09 12.71 8.88
N TRP A 121 -6.39 12.91 9.08
CA TRP A 121 -7.36 13.01 8.00
C TRP A 121 -7.31 14.34 7.23
N ARG A 122 -6.73 15.40 7.82
CA ARG A 122 -6.76 16.75 7.23
C ARG A 122 -6.03 16.85 5.90
N PRO A 123 -4.81 16.31 5.73
CA PRO A 123 -4.13 16.29 4.42
C PRO A 123 -4.95 15.58 3.35
N LEU A 124 -5.55 14.43 3.68
CA LEU A 124 -6.42 13.69 2.77
C LEU A 124 -7.65 14.52 2.35
N TYR A 125 -8.28 15.22 3.30
CA TYR A 125 -9.41 16.10 2.99
C TYR A 125 -9.02 17.21 2.01
N ARG A 126 -7.84 17.83 2.17
CA ARG A 126 -7.35 18.86 1.23
C ARG A 126 -7.17 18.32 -0.17
N VAL A 127 -6.61 17.11 -0.31
CA VAL A 127 -6.47 16.44 -1.61
C VAL A 127 -7.84 16.18 -2.24
N ILE A 128 -8.82 15.71 -1.45
CA ILE A 128 -10.18 15.47 -1.93
C ILE A 128 -10.83 16.80 -2.35
N ASP A 129 -10.72 17.83 -1.52
CA ASP A 129 -11.28 19.15 -1.78
C ASP A 129 -10.74 19.72 -3.10
N PHE A 130 -9.42 19.64 -3.29
CA PHE A 130 -8.78 20.02 -4.53
C PHE A 130 -9.25 19.20 -5.74
N LEU A 131 -9.27 17.86 -5.64
CA LEU A 131 -9.60 16.98 -6.76
C LEU A 131 -11.08 17.02 -7.16
N PHE A 132 -12.00 17.15 -6.19
CA PHE A 132 -13.44 17.08 -6.44
C PHE A 132 -14.11 18.45 -6.48
N PHE A 133 -13.66 19.41 -5.67
CA PHE A 133 -14.32 20.71 -5.47
C PHE A 133 -13.47 21.90 -5.92
N GLY A 134 -12.22 21.67 -6.35
CA GLY A 134 -11.35 22.69 -6.93
C GLY A 134 -12.05 23.42 -8.09
N LYS A 135 -11.89 24.75 -8.12
CA LYS A 135 -12.60 25.69 -9.01
C LYS A 135 -12.38 25.50 -10.52
N ALA A 136 -11.68 24.45 -10.95
CA ALA A 136 -11.50 24.07 -12.34
C ALA A 136 -12.34 22.81 -12.69
N ARG A 137 -13.67 22.97 -12.79
CA ARG A 137 -14.55 22.04 -13.53
C ARG A 137 -14.84 22.73 -14.87
N ILE A 138 -14.63 22.17 -16.07
CA ILE A 138 -15.22 20.99 -16.77
C ILE A 138 -14.33 20.73 -18.05
N PRO A 139 -14.14 19.50 -18.63
CA PRO A 139 -14.99 18.31 -18.56
C PRO A 139 -14.32 17.02 -18.08
N GLN A 140 -15.09 16.31 -17.26
CA GLN A 140 -15.35 14.86 -17.29
C GLN A 140 -14.34 13.98 -18.03
N THR A 141 -13.25 13.63 -17.35
CA THR A 141 -12.87 12.22 -17.31
C THR A 141 -13.31 11.68 -15.96
N PRO A 142 -13.79 10.44 -15.85
CA PRO A 142 -14.21 9.89 -14.57
C PRO A 142 -12.98 9.80 -13.66
N LEU A 143 -12.78 10.86 -12.85
CA LEU A 143 -11.88 10.87 -11.72
C LEU A 143 -12.19 9.60 -10.93
N CYS A 144 -11.15 8.79 -10.81
CA CYS A 144 -11.22 7.39 -10.41
C CYS A 144 -12.29 7.17 -9.32
N PRO A 145 -13.38 6.42 -9.60
CA PRO A 145 -14.47 6.17 -8.64
C PRO A 145 -13.99 5.46 -7.35
N TYR A 146 -12.72 5.08 -7.32
CA TYR A 146 -12.06 4.42 -6.22
C TYR A 146 -11.76 5.35 -5.04
N LEU A 147 -11.39 6.64 -5.22
CA LEU A 147 -11.00 7.49 -4.07
C LEU A 147 -12.19 7.73 -3.12
N GLY A 148 -13.38 8.02 -3.67
CA GLY A 148 -14.62 8.16 -2.90
C GLY A 148 -15.07 6.86 -2.22
N TYR A 149 -14.94 5.72 -2.91
CA TYR A 149 -15.18 4.40 -2.31
C TYR A 149 -14.19 4.07 -1.18
N TYR A 150 -12.95 4.56 -1.27
CA TYR A 150 -11.92 4.32 -0.28
C TYR A 150 -12.12 5.09 1.04
N ILE A 151 -12.75 6.26 1.00
CA ILE A 151 -13.19 7.01 2.20
C ILE A 151 -14.25 6.21 2.97
N ILE A 152 -15.21 5.60 2.28
CA ILE A 152 -16.23 4.74 2.90
C ILE A 152 -15.60 3.51 3.57
N CYS A 153 -14.50 2.98 3.01
CA CYS A 153 -13.77 1.87 3.62
C CYS A 153 -12.95 2.29 4.85
N LEU A 154 -12.42 3.51 4.90
CA LEU A 154 -11.65 4.04 6.04
C LEU A 154 -12.53 4.53 7.20
N ALA A 155 -13.72 5.06 6.92
CA ALA A 155 -14.65 5.50 7.95
C ALA A 155 -15.44 4.36 8.63
N ARG A 156 -15.28 3.11 8.15
CA ARG A 156 -15.99 1.91 8.65
C ARG A 156 -15.11 0.93 9.44
N SER A 157 -13.82 1.22 9.62
CA SER A 157 -12.90 0.46 10.49
C SER A 157 -12.80 1.11 11.86
#